data_AF-A0A351NT29-F1
#
_entry.id   AF-A0A351NT29-F1
#
_cell.length_a   1.000
_cell.length_b   1.000
_cell.length_c   1.000
_cell.angle_alpha   90.00
_cell.angle_beta   90.00
_cell.angle_gamma   90.00
#
_symmetry.space_group_name_H-M   'P 1'
#
loop_
_entity.id
_entity.type
_entity.pdbx_description
1 polymer ?
#
loop_
_entity_poly.entity_id
_entity_poly.type
_entity_poly.pdbx_seq_one_letter_code
_entity_poly.pdbx_strand_id
1 'polypeptide(L)'
;MSMKSLRIAGASGFWGDAARATPQLLKDENVDFIVYDYLAEITMSIMARARAKNPETGYALDFVSAAMKPNLAEIARQGVRIVSNAGGVNPKACADA
;
A
#
# COMPACT_ATOMS: atom_id res chain seq x y z
N MET A 1 -25.60 6.92 19.57
CA MET A 1 -24.22 6.90 19.02
C MET A 1 -24.14 7.98 17.95
N SER A 2 -23.20 8.91 18.09
CA SER A 2 -22.88 9.86 17.01
C SER A 2 -22.27 9.07 15.84
N MET A 3 -22.75 9.28 14.60
CA MET A 3 -22.16 8.67 13.41
C MET A 3 -20.81 9.36 13.14
N LYS A 4 -19.71 8.63 13.38
CA LYS A 4 -18.37 9.10 13.03
C LYS A 4 -18.22 9.06 11.50
N SER A 5 -18.02 10.23 10.89
CA SER A 5 -17.61 10.32 9.48
C SER A 5 -16.17 9.79 9.33
N LEU A 6 -15.92 8.99 8.29
CA LEU A 6 -14.60 8.46 7.97
C LEU A 6 -14.03 9.17 6.76
N ARG A 7 -12.76 9.56 6.83
CA ARG A 7 -12.03 10.16 5.72
C ARG A 7 -11.09 9.13 5.10
N ILE A 8 -11.33 8.81 3.83
CA ILE A 8 -10.59 7.79 3.08
C ILE A 8 -9.90 8.47 1.91
N ALA A 9 -8.57 8.34 1.85
CA ALA A 9 -7.77 8.88 0.76
C ALA A 9 -7.23 7.76 -0.14
N GLY A 10 -6.95 8.08 -1.41
CA GLY A 10 -6.29 7.19 -2.38
C GLY A 10 -4.88 7.68 -2.70
N ALA A 11 -3.89 6.78 -2.66
CA ALA A 11 -2.46 7.13 -2.84
C ALA A 11 -1.78 6.43 -4.02
N SER A 12 -2.47 5.56 -4.75
CA SER A 12 -1.97 4.90 -5.97
C SER A 12 -3.14 4.35 -6.79
N GLY A 13 -3.03 4.44 -8.12
CA GLY A 13 -3.97 3.81 -9.06
C GLY A 13 -3.37 2.68 -9.92
N PHE A 14 -2.06 2.42 -9.84
CA PHE A 14 -1.39 1.30 -10.51
C PHE A 14 0.02 1.04 -9.95
N TRP A 15 0.60 -0.13 -10.26
CA TRP A 15 1.99 -0.44 -9.92
C TRP A 15 3.00 0.43 -10.68
N GLY A 16 3.76 1.26 -9.96
CA GLY A 16 4.70 2.24 -10.50
C GLY A 16 4.23 3.71 -10.39
N ASP A 17 3.09 3.95 -9.74
CA ASP A 17 2.58 5.29 -9.46
C ASP A 17 3.45 6.08 -8.45
N ALA A 18 3.15 7.36 -8.27
CA ALA A 18 3.98 8.31 -7.57
C ALA A 18 3.95 8.12 -6.03
N ALA A 19 5.04 7.59 -5.47
CA ALA A 19 5.22 7.39 -4.03
C ALA A 19 5.06 8.67 -3.16
N ARG A 20 5.14 9.86 -3.77
CA ARG A 20 4.93 11.16 -3.11
C ARG A 20 3.50 11.39 -2.60
N ALA A 21 2.51 10.61 -3.04
CA ALA A 21 1.13 10.79 -2.60
C ALA A 21 0.98 10.58 -1.08
N THR A 22 1.61 9.53 -0.53
CA THR A 22 1.56 9.21 0.91
C THR A 22 2.00 10.37 1.81
N PRO A 23 3.22 10.94 1.67
CA PRO A 23 3.63 12.06 2.51
C PRO A 23 2.82 13.34 2.27
N GLN A 24 2.16 13.50 1.11
CA GLN A 24 1.25 14.63 0.90
C GLN A 24 -0.04 14.45 1.72
N LEU A 25 -0.63 13.26 1.70
CA LEU A 25 -1.85 12.94 2.46
C LEU A 25 -1.62 12.98 3.98
N LEU A 26 -0.44 12.56 4.44
CA LEU A 26 -0.10 12.61 5.86
C LEU A 26 0.11 14.04 6.37
N LYS A 27 0.55 14.98 5.52
CA LYS A 27 0.74 16.39 5.93
C LYS A 27 -0.55 17.08 6.31
N ASP A 28 -1.67 16.66 5.76
CA ASP A 28 -2.97 17.28 6.03
C ASP A 28 -3.60 16.80 7.36
N GLU A 29 -3.04 15.76 8.00
CA GLU A 29 -3.47 15.17 9.29
C GLU A 29 -4.99 14.89 9.39
N ASN A 30 -5.64 14.63 8.26
CA ASN A 30 -7.10 14.62 8.16
C ASN A 30 -7.62 13.37 7.44
N VAL A 31 -6.93 12.25 7.57
CA VAL A 31 -7.30 10.97 6.94
C VAL A 31 -7.36 9.86 7.98
N ASP A 32 -8.41 9.05 7.95
CA ASP A 32 -8.50 7.84 8.80
C ASP A 32 -7.90 6.62 8.08
N PHE A 33 -7.97 6.61 6.74
CA PHE A 33 -7.49 5.53 5.89
C PHE A 33 -6.78 6.06 4.65
N ILE A 34 -5.73 5.34 4.25
CA ILE A 34 -5.12 5.49 2.92
C ILE A 34 -5.23 4.15 2.19
N VAL A 35 -5.82 4.21 0.99
CA VAL A 35 -6.02 3.07 0.11
C VAL A 35 -5.04 3.14 -1.06
N TYR A 36 -4.48 1.99 -1.41
CA TYR A 36 -3.61 1.83 -2.57
C TYR A 36 -4.18 0.78 -3.52
N ASP A 37 -4.21 1.12 -4.81
CA ASP A 37 -4.55 0.19 -5.88
C ASP A 37 -3.34 -0.04 -6.80
N TYR A 38 -2.69 -1.19 -6.66
CA TYR A 38 -1.49 -1.59 -7.39
C TYR A 38 -1.77 -2.57 -8.53
N LEU A 39 -2.87 -3.32 -8.46
CA LEU A 39 -3.05 -4.49 -9.29
C LEU A 39 -3.82 -4.17 -10.57
N ALA A 40 -3.28 -4.66 -11.69
CA ALA A 40 -3.95 -4.75 -12.96
C ALA A 40 -3.78 -6.18 -13.53
N GLU A 41 -4.47 -6.49 -14.62
CA GLU A 41 -4.48 -7.84 -15.21
C GLU A 41 -3.07 -8.40 -15.48
N ILE A 42 -2.20 -7.60 -16.11
CA ILE A 42 -0.82 -8.00 -16.43
C ILE A 42 0.05 -8.14 -15.17
N THR A 43 -0.16 -7.28 -14.17
CA THR A 43 0.58 -7.27 -12.90
C THR A 43 0.53 -8.63 -12.20
N MET A 44 -0.63 -9.27 -12.20
CA MET A 44 -0.83 -10.56 -11.55
C MET A 44 0.04 -11.67 -12.18
N SER A 45 0.16 -11.70 -13.50
CA SER A 45 1.01 -12.68 -14.20
C SER A 45 2.50 -12.48 -13.89
N ILE A 46 2.94 -11.22 -13.78
CA ILE A 46 4.33 -10.89 -13.40
C ILE A 46 4.61 -11.35 -11.97
N MET A 47 3.71 -11.07 -11.02
CA MET A 47 3.86 -11.47 -9.63
C MET A 47 3.79 -12.99 -9.45
N ALA A 48 2.94 -13.68 -10.20
CA ALA A 48 2.90 -15.15 -10.23
C ALA A 48 4.24 -15.74 -10.70
N ARG A 49 4.83 -15.19 -11.78
CA ARG A 49 6.15 -15.61 -12.26
C ARG A 49 7.26 -15.30 -11.25
N ALA A 50 7.19 -14.16 -10.56
CA ALA A 50 8.14 -13.82 -9.50
C ALA A 50 8.07 -14.85 -8.36
N ARG A 51 6.86 -15.12 -7.84
CA ARG A 51 6.64 -16.11 -6.78
C ARG A 51 7.07 -17.51 -7.17
N ALA A 52 6.85 -17.92 -8.41
CA ALA A 52 7.31 -19.21 -8.92
C ALA A 52 8.84 -19.36 -8.92
N LYS A 53 9.59 -18.25 -9.05
CA LYS A 53 11.05 -18.23 -8.96
C LYS A 53 11.54 -18.12 -7.51
N ASN A 54 10.86 -17.33 -6.68
CA ASN A 54 11.18 -17.15 -5.27
C ASN A 54 9.86 -17.10 -4.45
N PRO A 55 9.60 -18.12 -3.60
CA PRO A 55 8.40 -18.20 -2.78
C PRO A 55 8.14 -16.98 -1.88
N GLU A 56 9.18 -16.21 -1.53
CA GLU A 56 9.09 -15.01 -0.68
C GLU A 56 8.68 -13.75 -1.45
N THR A 57 8.45 -13.85 -2.77
CA THR A 57 8.04 -12.73 -3.62
C THR A 57 6.61 -12.91 -4.15
N GLY A 58 6.17 -12.03 -5.05
CA GLY A 58 4.81 -12.04 -5.59
C GLY A 58 3.92 -10.90 -5.08
N TYR A 59 4.54 -9.82 -4.61
CA TYR A 59 3.92 -8.56 -4.19
C TYR A 59 4.72 -7.37 -4.74
N ALA A 60 4.17 -6.16 -4.65
CA ALA A 60 4.83 -4.95 -5.12
C ALA A 60 5.94 -4.53 -4.14
N LEU A 61 7.21 -4.76 -4.49
CA LEU A 61 8.36 -4.47 -3.62
C LEU A 61 8.54 -2.97 -3.32
N ASP A 62 8.14 -2.12 -4.26
CA ASP A 62 8.13 -0.66 -4.15
C ASP A 62 7.04 -0.14 -3.21
N PHE A 63 5.93 -0.85 -3.03
CA PHE A 63 4.98 -0.55 -1.96
C PHE A 63 5.66 -0.56 -0.59
N VAL A 64 6.43 -1.61 -0.29
CA VAL A 64 7.17 -1.72 0.98
C VAL A 64 8.30 -0.68 1.04
N SER A 65 9.15 -0.64 0.02
CA SER A 65 10.40 0.13 0.07
C SER A 65 10.23 1.64 -0.14
N ALA A 66 9.27 2.07 -0.98
CA ALA A 66 9.10 3.47 -1.35
C ALA A 66 7.83 4.11 -0.74
N ALA A 67 6.72 3.37 -0.64
CA ALA A 67 5.47 3.93 -0.09
C ALA A 67 5.41 3.78 1.44
N MET A 68 5.71 2.61 1.99
CA MET A 68 5.57 2.34 3.43
C MET A 68 6.80 2.78 4.21
N LYS A 69 7.98 2.22 3.92
CA LYS A 69 9.20 2.42 4.73
C LYS A 69 9.52 3.88 5.09
N PRO A 70 9.39 4.88 4.19
CA PRO A 70 9.67 6.27 4.55
C PRO A 70 8.59 6.91 5.44
N ASN A 71 7.39 6.35 5.49
CA ASN A 71 6.20 6.95 6.09
C ASN A 71 5.65 6.19 7.31
N LEU A 72 6.13 4.96 7.60
CA LEU A 72 5.61 4.09 8.67
C LEU A 72 5.54 4.76 10.04
N ALA A 73 6.58 5.51 10.42
CA ALA A 73 6.61 6.20 11.71
C ALA A 73 5.47 7.22 11.84
N GLU A 74 5.19 7.95 10.76
CA GLU A 74 4.16 8.98 10.72
C GLU A 74 2.75 8.38 10.63
N ILE A 75 2.58 7.34 9.82
CA ILE A 75 1.35 6.54 9.73
C ILE A 75 0.97 6.03 11.14
N ALA A 76 1.94 5.48 11.87
CA ALA A 76 1.75 4.99 13.23
C ALA A 76 1.43 6.12 14.22
N ARG A 77 2.16 7.24 14.15
CA ARG A 77 1.93 8.41 15.01
C ARG A 77 0.51 8.96 14.88
N GLN A 78 0.00 9.05 13.65
CA GLN A 78 -1.34 9.56 13.36
C GLN A 78 -2.46 8.51 13.52
N GLY A 79 -2.11 7.22 13.63
CA GLY A 79 -3.09 6.13 13.68
C GLY A 79 -3.84 5.90 12.36
N VAL A 80 -3.24 6.29 11.24
CA VAL A 80 -3.81 6.09 9.90
C VAL A 80 -3.78 4.61 9.54
N ARG A 81 -4.88 4.10 9.00
CA ARG A 81 -4.98 2.70 8.58
C ARG A 81 -4.70 2.54 7.09
N ILE A 82 -3.82 1.60 6.76
CA ILE A 82 -3.44 1.33 5.37
C ILE A 82 -4.22 0.13 4.84
N VAL A 83 -4.80 0.29 3.65
CA VAL A 83 -5.46 -0.80 2.90
C VAL A 83 -4.83 -0.86 1.53
N SER A 84 -4.39 -2.04 1.10
CA SER A 84 -3.68 -2.18 -0.16
C SER A 84 -3.86 -3.58 -0.74
N ASN A 85 -3.97 -3.66 -2.06
CA ASN A 85 -3.87 -4.91 -2.81
C ASN A 85 -2.44 -5.19 -3.32
N ALA A 86 -1.45 -4.38 -2.95
CA ALA A 86 -0.03 -4.54 -3.31
C ALA A 86 0.55 -5.93 -2.96
N GLY A 87 -0.08 -6.64 -2.02
CA GLY A 87 0.26 -8.02 -1.66
C GLY A 87 0.15 -9.01 -2.82
N GLY A 88 -0.57 -8.68 -3.89
CA GLY A 88 -0.62 -9.48 -5.10
C GLY A 88 -0.97 -10.95 -4.85
N VAL A 89 -0.12 -11.85 -5.35
CA VAL A 89 -0.27 -13.31 -5.15
C VAL A 89 0.40 -13.80 -3.87
N ASN A 90 1.03 -12.92 -3.07
CA ASN A 90 1.67 -13.26 -1.81
C ASN A 90 1.47 -12.18 -0.72
N PRO A 91 0.22 -11.96 -0.28
CA PRO A 91 -0.10 -10.91 0.69
C PRO A 91 0.55 -11.15 2.06
N LYS A 92 0.84 -12.40 2.42
CA LYS A 92 1.49 -12.72 3.69
C LYS A 92 2.95 -12.27 3.69
N ALA A 93 3.72 -12.62 2.66
CA ALA A 93 5.11 -12.15 2.55
C ALA A 93 5.19 -10.62 2.42
N CYS A 94 4.20 -9.99 1.77
CA CYS A 94 4.13 -8.53 1.71
C CYS A 94 3.93 -7.89 3.09
N ALA A 95 3.18 -8.53 3.99
CA ALA A 95 2.93 -8.02 5.33
C ALA A 95 4.11 -8.23 6.29
N ASP A 96 4.92 -9.25 6.04
CA ASP A 96 6.09 -9.61 6.86
C ASP A 96 7.37 -8.83 6.45
N ALA A 97 7.38 -8.18 5.28
CA ALA A 97 8.49 -7.41 4.71
C ALA A 97 8.55 -5.95 5.17
#